data_AF-A0A662QI45-F1
#
_entry.id   AF-A0A662QI45-F1
#
_cell.length_a   1.000
_cell.length_b   1.000
_cell.length_c   1.000
_cell.angle_alpha   90.00
_cell.angle_beta   90.00
_cell.angle_gamma   90.00
#
_symmetry.space_group_name_H-M   'P 1'
#
loop_
_entity.id
_entity.type
_entity.pdbx_description
1 polymer ?
#
loop_
_entity_poly.entity_id
_entity_poly.type
_entity_poly.pdbx_seq_one_letter_code
_entity_poly.pdbx_strand_id
1 'polypeptide(L)'
;LEAALVAARDSRVDSLVIPPKPGFRFDKGVAALLKNYVELPFSSYLENKLEFLETAIRILEFLGRRTGIIVSSAASDILDLRGPRELASILQVLGLPQEEALDSVSKIPESIINRNLLKLSKNYVERGVLKIG
;
A
#
# COMPACT_ATOMS: atom_id res chain seq x y z
N LEU A 1 5.24 -6.41 -16.70
CA LEU A 1 5.96 -5.34 -15.97
C LEU A 1 5.55 -3.95 -16.45
N GLU A 2 5.45 -3.70 -17.77
CA GLU A 2 5.12 -2.38 -18.32
C GLU A 2 3.84 -1.76 -17.75
N ALA A 3 2.73 -2.52 -17.67
CA ALA A 3 1.49 -2.04 -17.08
C ALA A 3 1.64 -1.60 -15.61
N ALA A 4 2.40 -2.35 -14.81
CA ALA A 4 2.68 -2.01 -13.41
C ALA A 4 3.53 -0.73 -13.29
N LEU A 5 4.51 -0.53 -14.19
CA LEU A 5 5.34 0.69 -14.22
C LEU A 5 4.57 1.92 -14.68
N VAL A 6 3.58 1.76 -15.56
CA VAL A 6 2.65 2.83 -15.92
C VAL A 6 1.78 3.17 -14.71
N ALA A 7 1.18 2.17 -14.07
CA ALA A 7 0.35 2.36 -12.88
C ALA A 7 1.12 3.00 -11.71
N ALA A 8 2.39 2.64 -11.51
CA ALA A 8 3.28 3.22 -10.49
C ALA A 8 3.57 4.71 -10.65
N ARG A 9 3.49 5.21 -11.88
CA ARG A 9 3.76 6.62 -12.22
C ARG A 9 2.48 7.44 -12.38
N ASP A 10 1.34 6.78 -12.56
CA ASP A 10 0.05 7.44 -12.72
C ASP A 10 -0.46 7.95 -11.37
N SER A 11 -0.62 9.27 -11.26
CA SER A 11 -1.11 9.93 -10.03
C SER A 11 -2.58 9.65 -9.69
N ARG A 12 -3.33 9.01 -10.60
CA ARG A 12 -4.72 8.58 -10.38
C ARG A 12 -4.79 7.25 -9.62
N VAL A 13 -3.71 6.48 -9.60
CA VAL A 13 -3.60 5.23 -8.84
C VAL A 13 -3.23 5.58 -7.40
N ASP A 14 -3.99 5.08 -6.43
CA ASP A 14 -3.75 5.39 -5.01
C ASP A 14 -2.76 4.40 -4.37
N SER A 15 -2.98 3.09 -4.57
CA SER A 15 -2.13 2.02 -4.08
C SER A 15 -1.79 1.00 -5.18
N LEU A 16 -0.72 0.24 -4.95
CA LEU A 16 -0.31 -0.88 -5.79
C LEU A 16 -0.12 -2.13 -4.93
N VAL A 17 -0.75 -3.22 -5.35
CA VAL A 17 -0.49 -4.55 -4.77
C VAL A 17 0.70 -5.16 -5.48
N ILE A 18 1.72 -5.55 -4.70
CA ILE A 18 2.83 -6.37 -5.21
C ILE A 18 2.54 -7.81 -4.79
N PRO A 19 2.31 -8.73 -5.74
CA PRO A 19 2.01 -10.11 -5.39
C PRO A 19 3.24 -10.77 -4.75
N PRO A 20 3.05 -11.77 -3.86
CA PRO A 20 4.14 -12.62 -3.42
C PRO A 20 4.88 -13.22 -4.62
N LYS A 21 6.21 -13.28 -4.53
CA LYS A 21 7.08 -13.81 -5.59
C LYS A 21 6.76 -13.20 -6.97
N PRO A 22 6.90 -11.87 -7.09
CA PRO A 22 6.63 -11.21 -8.35
C PRO A 22 7.53 -11.79 -9.45
N GLY A 23 7.01 -11.90 -10.68
CA GLY A 23 7.79 -12.34 -11.85
C GLY A 23 8.90 -11.36 -12.28
N PHE A 24 9.28 -10.42 -11.42
CA PHE A 24 10.34 -9.46 -11.61
C PHE A 24 11.09 -9.25 -10.29
N ARG A 25 12.36 -8.86 -10.38
CA ARG A 25 13.15 -8.53 -9.19
C ARG A 25 12.73 -7.16 -8.65
N PHE A 26 12.28 -7.10 -7.40
CA PHE A 26 12.11 -5.82 -6.70
C PHE A 26 13.48 -5.30 -6.27
N ASP A 27 13.88 -4.12 -6.71
CA ASP A 27 15.17 -3.50 -6.38
C ASP A 27 15.01 -1.99 -6.15
N LYS A 28 16.13 -1.30 -5.86
CA LYS A 28 16.14 0.16 -5.65
C LYS A 28 15.61 0.94 -6.87
N GLY A 29 15.81 0.44 -8.08
CA GLY A 29 15.35 1.08 -9.31
C GLY A 29 13.83 1.01 -9.41
N VAL A 30 13.25 -0.17 -9.21
CA VAL A 30 11.80 -0.36 -9.15
C VAL A 30 11.19 0.48 -8.02
N ALA A 31 11.77 0.43 -6.83
CA ALA A 31 11.30 1.19 -5.68
C ALA A 31 11.32 2.72 -5.93
N ALA A 32 12.31 3.22 -6.67
CA ALA A 32 12.39 4.64 -7.03
C ALA A 32 11.29 5.10 -8.00
N LEU A 33 10.68 4.17 -8.74
CA LEU A 33 9.58 4.47 -9.66
C LEU A 33 8.22 4.51 -8.97
N LEU A 34 8.11 3.94 -7.75
CA LEU A 34 6.88 3.91 -6.99
C LEU A 34 6.62 5.26 -6.33
N LYS A 35 5.62 5.99 -6.85
CA LYS A 35 5.11 7.23 -6.23
C LYS A 35 3.83 7.01 -5.42
N ASN A 36 3.23 5.84 -5.56
CA ASN A 36 1.97 5.46 -4.94
C ASN A 36 2.23 4.59 -3.70
N TYR A 37 1.21 4.43 -2.86
CA TYR A 37 1.31 3.54 -1.70
C TYR A 37 1.47 2.09 -2.13
N VAL A 38 2.21 1.29 -1.37
CA VAL A 38 2.31 -0.14 -1.61
C VAL A 38 1.40 -0.88 -0.65
N GLU A 39 0.57 -1.77 -1.18
CA GLU A 39 -0.36 -2.56 -0.41
C GLU A 39 0.12 -4.00 -0.29
N LEU A 40 0.16 -4.49 0.95
CA LEU A 40 0.47 -5.86 1.31
C LEU A 40 -0.82 -6.56 1.76
N PRO A 41 -1.44 -7.38 0.90
CA PRO A 41 -2.64 -8.12 1.24
C PRO A 41 -2.32 -9.25 2.23
N PHE A 42 -2.98 -9.29 3.38
CA PHE A 42 -2.78 -10.31 4.40
C PHE A 42 -3.29 -11.69 3.97
N SER A 43 -4.28 -11.77 3.08
CA SER A 43 -4.70 -13.03 2.46
C SER A 43 -3.53 -13.77 1.80
N SER A 44 -2.61 -13.04 1.14
CA SER A 44 -1.40 -13.64 0.59
C SER A 44 -0.45 -14.23 1.64
N TYR A 45 -0.45 -13.69 2.87
CA TYR A 45 0.28 -14.30 4.00
C TYR A 45 -0.40 -15.60 4.45
N LEU A 46 -1.73 -15.67 4.43
CA LEU A 46 -2.48 -16.89 4.75
C LEU A 46 -2.27 -17.99 3.70
N GLU A 47 -2.18 -17.62 2.42
CA GLU A 47 -1.92 -18.55 1.31
C GLU A 47 -0.48 -19.08 1.33
N ASN A 48 0.51 -18.19 1.38
CA ASN A 48 1.92 -18.58 1.41
C ASN A 48 2.76 -17.61 2.24
N LYS A 49 2.90 -17.95 3.52
CA LYS A 49 3.65 -17.18 4.49
C LYS A 49 5.09 -16.87 4.07
N LEU A 50 5.83 -17.84 3.53
CA LEU A 50 7.24 -17.64 3.20
C LEU A 50 7.41 -16.64 2.04
N GLU A 51 6.67 -16.85 0.95
CA GLU A 51 6.75 -15.98 -0.22
C GLU A 51 6.28 -14.55 0.09
N PHE A 52 5.24 -14.42 0.93
CA PHE A 52 4.79 -13.13 1.42
C PHE A 52 5.89 -12.42 2.21
N LEU A 53 6.48 -13.10 3.21
CA LEU A 53 7.48 -12.49 4.09
C LEU A 53 8.75 -12.11 3.31
N GLU A 54 9.23 -12.95 2.42
CA GLU A 54 10.36 -12.65 1.54
C GLU A 54 10.09 -11.40 0.69
N THR A 55 8.91 -11.31 0.11
CA THR A 55 8.50 -10.18 -0.72
C THR A 55 8.38 -8.91 0.12
N ALA A 56 7.73 -8.98 1.28
CA ALA A 56 7.54 -7.88 2.20
C ALA A 56 8.89 -7.33 2.71
N ILE A 57 9.82 -8.19 3.15
CA ILE A 57 11.16 -7.78 3.59
C ILE A 57 11.88 -7.01 2.48
N ARG A 58 11.87 -7.52 1.25
CA ARG A 58 12.52 -6.85 0.11
C ARG A 58 11.85 -5.51 -0.21
N ILE A 59 10.52 -5.44 -0.10
CA ILE A 59 9.77 -4.19 -0.29
C ILE A 59 10.20 -3.16 0.74
N LEU A 60 10.24 -3.53 2.03
CA LEU A 60 10.66 -2.66 3.12
C LEU A 60 12.09 -2.16 2.97
N GLU A 61 13.01 -3.06 2.62
CA GLU A 61 14.43 -2.75 2.44
C GLU A 61 14.63 -1.70 1.34
N PHE A 62 13.91 -1.81 0.21
CA PHE A 62 14.12 -0.94 -0.94
C PHE A 62 13.22 0.30 -0.98
N LEU A 63 12.02 0.27 -0.40
CA LEU A 63 11.16 1.46 -0.29
C LEU A 63 11.72 2.48 0.70
N GLY A 64 12.31 2.01 1.81
CA GLY A 64 12.66 2.87 2.94
C GLY A 64 11.48 3.73 3.37
N ARG A 65 11.71 5.03 3.57
CA ARG A 65 10.66 6.03 3.93
C ARG A 65 10.08 6.80 2.73
N ARG A 66 10.26 6.30 1.50
CA ARG A 66 9.89 7.06 0.28
C ARG A 66 8.39 7.08 0.01
N THR A 67 7.72 5.98 0.30
CA THR A 67 6.27 5.84 0.15
C THR A 67 5.71 5.08 1.34
N GLY A 68 4.45 5.33 1.66
CA GLY A 68 3.78 4.61 2.72
C GLY A 68 3.41 3.19 2.29
N ILE A 69 3.25 2.32 3.29
CA ILE A 69 2.77 0.95 3.11
C ILE A 69 1.40 0.85 3.73
N ILE A 70 0.55 0.05 3.12
CA ILE A 70 -0.79 -0.30 3.60
C ILE A 70 -0.79 -1.80 3.82
N VAL A 71 -1.32 -2.24 4.96
CA VAL A 71 -1.68 -3.64 5.15
C VAL A 71 -3.19 -3.72 5.13
N SER A 72 -3.71 -4.55 4.23
CA SER A 72 -5.14 -4.82 4.11
C SER A 72 -5.39 -6.29 4.41
N SER A 73 -6.61 -6.62 4.84
CA SER A 73 -6.97 -8.03 5.03
C SER A 73 -7.03 -8.78 3.70
N ALA A 74 -7.53 -8.10 2.65
CA ALA A 74 -7.84 -8.67 1.33
C ALA A 74 -8.56 -10.04 1.43
N ALA A 75 -9.40 -10.18 2.45
CA ALA A 75 -10.08 -11.41 2.82
C ALA A 75 -11.28 -11.67 1.90
N SER A 76 -11.40 -12.91 1.46
CA SER A 76 -12.57 -13.39 0.71
C SER A 76 -13.63 -14.01 1.62
N ASP A 77 -13.25 -14.40 2.85
CA ASP A 77 -14.12 -14.98 3.87
C ASP A 77 -14.01 -14.20 5.20
N ILE A 78 -15.06 -14.24 6.02
CA ILE A 78 -15.10 -13.60 7.35
C ILE A 78 -14.01 -14.17 8.28
N LEU A 79 -13.67 -15.46 8.15
CA LEU A 79 -12.67 -16.13 8.98
C LEU A 79 -11.23 -15.65 8.70
N ASP A 80 -11.01 -15.03 7.54
CA ASP A 80 -9.71 -14.49 7.13
C ASP A 80 -9.49 -13.06 7.61
N LEU A 81 -10.51 -12.42 8.20
CA LEU A 81 -10.41 -11.07 8.75
C LEU A 81 -9.49 -11.04 9.97
N ARG A 82 -8.76 -9.94 10.10
CA ARG A 82 -7.93 -9.64 11.27
C ARG A 82 -8.23 -8.24 11.78
N GLY A 83 -8.06 -8.07 13.08
CA GLY A 83 -8.15 -6.74 13.70
C GLY A 83 -7.06 -5.81 13.15
N PRO A 84 -7.29 -4.49 13.10
CA PRO A 84 -6.33 -3.55 12.55
C PRO A 84 -4.96 -3.58 13.27
N ARG A 85 -4.95 -3.81 14.59
CA ARG A 85 -3.70 -3.97 15.36
C ARG A 85 -2.95 -5.24 15.01
N GLU A 86 -3.67 -6.32 14.72
CA GLU A 86 -3.07 -7.59 14.28
C GLU A 86 -2.45 -7.42 12.88
N LEU A 87 -3.15 -6.76 11.96
CA LEU A 87 -2.60 -6.40 10.65
C LEU A 87 -1.34 -5.52 10.79
N ALA A 88 -1.38 -4.48 11.63
CA ALA A 88 -0.24 -3.61 11.87
C ALA A 88 0.96 -4.37 12.48
N SER A 89 0.71 -5.39 13.31
CA SER A 89 1.77 -6.15 13.97
C SER A 89 2.73 -6.82 13.00
N ILE A 90 2.26 -7.21 11.80
CA ILE A 90 3.12 -7.88 10.82
C ILE A 90 4.24 -6.95 10.34
N LEU A 91 3.94 -5.65 10.13
CA LEU A 91 4.94 -4.67 9.74
C LEU A 91 5.92 -4.38 10.87
N GLN A 92 5.44 -4.36 12.12
CA GLN A 92 6.31 -4.17 13.29
C GLN A 92 7.34 -5.31 13.39
N VAL A 93 6.89 -6.55 13.21
CA VAL A 93 7.78 -7.73 13.20
C VAL A 93 8.79 -7.64 12.06
N LEU A 94 8.43 -7.04 10.93
CA LEU A 94 9.32 -6.84 9.78
C LEU A 94 10.24 -5.62 9.93
N GLY A 95 10.19 -4.91 11.08
CA GLY A 95 11.12 -3.85 11.42
C GLY A 95 10.59 -2.43 11.24
N LEU A 96 9.30 -2.24 10.93
CA LEU A 96 8.71 -0.89 10.93
C LEU A 96 8.52 -0.36 12.35
N PRO A 97 8.76 0.93 12.58
CA PRO A 97 8.37 1.57 13.83
C PRO A 97 6.87 1.39 14.10
N GLN A 98 6.51 1.21 15.37
CA GLN A 98 5.12 0.98 15.77
C GLN A 98 4.15 2.04 15.23
N GLU A 99 4.56 3.31 15.26
CA GLU A 99 3.75 4.41 14.73
C GLU A 99 3.49 4.26 13.22
N GLU A 100 4.54 4.01 12.42
CA GLU A 100 4.41 3.82 10.96
C GLU A 100 3.54 2.59 10.63
N ALA A 101 3.67 1.52 11.41
CA ALA A 101 2.85 0.32 11.26
C ALA A 101 1.38 0.53 11.66
N LEU A 102 1.08 1.41 12.62
CA LEU A 102 -0.30 1.78 12.95
C LEU A 102 -0.90 2.71 11.89
N ASP A 103 -0.08 3.61 11.35
CA ASP A 103 -0.49 4.53 10.29
C ASP A 103 -0.88 3.78 9.00
N SER A 104 -0.26 2.62 8.73
CA SER A 104 -0.58 1.77 7.56
C SER A 104 -2.02 1.25 7.52
N VAL A 105 -2.67 1.14 8.68
CA VAL A 105 -4.06 0.66 8.82
C VAL A 105 -5.03 1.75 9.22
N SER A 106 -4.56 2.99 9.41
CA SER A 106 -5.37 4.11 9.90
C SER A 106 -5.16 5.37 9.07
N LYS A 107 -4.17 6.21 9.41
CA LYS A 107 -3.95 7.54 8.81
C LYS A 107 -3.71 7.49 7.30
N ILE A 108 -2.95 6.49 6.81
CA ILE A 108 -2.66 6.37 5.37
C ILE A 108 -3.95 6.05 4.58
N PRO A 109 -4.70 4.96 4.91
CA PRO A 109 -6.01 4.72 4.29
C PRO A 109 -6.98 5.90 4.42
N GLU A 110 -7.07 6.53 5.59
CA GLU A 110 -7.95 7.69 5.81
C GLU A 110 -7.58 8.86 4.90
N SER A 111 -6.30 9.17 4.75
CA SER A 111 -5.83 10.22 3.84
C SER A 111 -6.19 9.93 2.38
N ILE A 112 -6.12 8.67 1.96
CA ILE A 112 -6.50 8.25 0.60
C ILE A 112 -8.01 8.45 0.39
N ILE A 113 -8.82 7.99 1.34
CA ILE A 113 -10.29 8.12 1.30
C ILE A 113 -10.68 9.60 1.24
N ASN A 114 -10.15 10.44 2.13
CA ASN A 114 -10.46 11.87 2.17
C ASN A 114 -10.09 12.58 0.85
N ARG A 115 -8.92 12.23 0.28
CA ARG A 115 -8.50 12.74 -1.02
C ARG A 115 -9.46 12.31 -2.13
N ASN A 116 -9.92 11.06 -2.12
CA ASN A 116 -10.81 10.53 -3.14
C ASN A 116 -12.23 11.09 -3.02
N LEU A 117 -12.74 11.28 -1.80
CA LEU A 117 -14.00 11.98 -1.57
C LEU A 117 -13.96 13.42 -2.08
N LEU A 118 -12.84 14.13 -1.87
CA LEU A 118 -12.65 15.47 -2.40
C LEU A 118 -12.66 15.48 -3.93
N LYS A 119 -11.98 14.53 -4.59
CA LYS A 119 -12.00 14.37 -6.06
C LYS A 119 -13.41 14.14 -6.62
N LEU A 120 -14.30 13.50 -5.85
CA LEU A 120 -15.70 13.24 -6.24
C LEU A 120 -16.63 14.44 -6.00
N SER A 121 -16.16 15.48 -5.30
CA SER A 121 -16.98 16.66 -5.03
C SER A 121 -17.23 17.46 -6.32
N LYS A 122 -18.41 18.10 -6.42
CA LYS A 122 -18.76 18.97 -7.54
C LYS A 122 -17.86 20.21 -7.67
N ASN A 123 -17.14 20.53 -6.61
CA ASN A 123 -16.24 21.67 -6.54
C ASN A 123 -14.82 21.29 -6.96
N TYR A 124 -14.51 20.01 -7.18
CA TYR A 124 -13.20 19.60 -7.63
C TYR A 124 -13.01 19.85 -9.12
N VAL A 125 -11.94 20.56 -9.48
CA VAL A 125 -11.54 20.78 -10.88
C VAL A 125 -10.32 19.92 -11.19
N GLU A 126 -9.25 20.14 -10.43
CA GLU A 126 -8.00 19.39 -10.54
C GLU A 126 -7.24 19.39 -9.20
N ARG A 127 -6.10 18.71 -9.16
CA ARG A 127 -5.35 18.54 -7.90
C ARG A 127 -4.85 19.90 -7.41
N GLY A 128 -5.32 20.31 -6.23
CA GLY A 128 -5.00 21.60 -5.64
C GLY A 128 -5.90 22.76 -6.09
N VAL A 129 -6.89 22.50 -6.93
CA VAL A 129 -7.82 23.52 -7.45
C VAL A 129 -9.26 23.13 -7.14
N LEU A 130 -9.92 23.99 -6.38
CA LEU A 130 -11.34 23.87 -6.04
C LEU A 130 -12.10 25.08 -6.61
N LYS A 131 -13.25 24.82 -7.22
CA LYS A 131 -14.22 25.85 -7.58
C LYS A 131 -14.80 26.44 -6.29
N ILE A 132 -14.66 27.74 -6.13
CA ILE A 132 -15.37 28.51 -5.10
C ILE A 132 -16.65 29.03 -5.77
N GLY A 133 -17.80 28.60 -5.27
CA GLY A 133 -19.11 28.95 -5.80
C GLY A 133 -20.15 28.96 -4.70
#